data_AF-A0A7J4EX15-F1
#
_entry.id   AF-A0A7J4EX15-F1
#
_cell.length_a   1.000
_cell.length_b   1.000
_cell.length_c   1.000
_cell.angle_alpha   90.00
_cell.angle_beta   90.00
_cell.angle_gamma   90.00
#
_symmetry.space_group_name_H-M   'P 1'
#
loop_
_entity.id
_entity.type
_entity.pdbx_description
1 polymer ?
#
loop_
_entity_poly.entity_id
_entity_poly.type
_entity_poly.pdbx_seq_one_letter_code
_entity_poly.pdbx_strand_id
1 'polypeptide(L)' 'MNAIVSACLLGINCRYDGKSSMSKEVFDFIKKENLNPIPVCPEQLAGLPTPRKECEIDGDGFKNC' A
#
# COMPACT_ATOMS: atom_id res chain seq x y z
N MET A 1 -5.13 5.81 -19.15
CA MET A 1 -6.02 6.01 -17.98
C MET A 1 -5.17 5.89 -16.73
N ASN A 2 -5.44 6.68 -15.69
CA ASN A 2 -4.71 6.60 -14.42
C ASN A 2 -5.43 5.66 -13.45
N ALA A 3 -4.67 4.90 -12.66
CA ALA A 3 -5.21 4.08 -11.59
C ALA A 3 -4.41 4.29 -10.30
N ILE A 4 -5.10 4.54 -9.18
CA ILE A 4 -4.45 4.57 -7.86
C ILE A 4 -4.29 3.13 -7.38
N VAL A 5 -3.07 2.79 -6.96
CA VAL A 5 -2.74 1.43 -6.53
C VAL A 5 -1.95 1.52 -5.23
N SER A 6 -2.24 0.63 -4.28
CA SER A 6 -1.46 0.54 -3.04
C SER A 6 0.02 0.35 -3.39
N ALA A 7 0.88 1.25 -2.93
CA ALA A 7 2.30 1.30 -3.28
C ALA A 7 3.03 -0.03 -2.97
N CYS A 8 2.64 -0.70 -1.88
CA CYS A 8 3.19 -2.00 -1.50
C CYS A 8 2.92 -3.11 -2.52
N LEU A 9 1.82 -3.05 -3.27
CA LEU A 9 1.49 -4.01 -4.35
C LEU A 9 2.36 -3.82 -5.58
N LEU A 10 2.96 -2.63 -5.74
CA LEU A 10 3.89 -2.29 -6.81
C LEU A 10 5.36 -2.48 -6.41
N GLY A 11 5.63 -3.09 -5.24
CA GLY A 11 6.98 -3.39 -4.77
C GLY A 11 7.63 -2.30 -3.94
N ILE A 12 6.93 -1.20 -3.62
CA ILE A 12 7.47 -0.17 -2.72
C ILE A 12 7.43 -0.68 -1.28
N ASN A 13 8.57 -0.58 -0.59
CA ASN A 13 8.71 -1.05 0.79
C ASN A 13 8.08 -0.06 1.79
N CYS A 14 6.74 -0.01 1.82
CA CYS A 14 5.96 0.91 2.67
C CYS A 14 5.04 0.19 3.69
N ARG A 15 5.09 -1.14 3.77
CA ARG A 15 4.33 -1.89 4.80
C ARG A 15 4.87 -1.61 6.19
N TYR A 16 4.06 -1.90 7.21
CA TYR A 16 4.43 -1.68 8.60
C TYR A 16 5.73 -2.42 9.00
N ASP A 17 6.00 -3.58 8.41
CA ASP A 17 7.22 -4.38 8.62
C ASP A 17 8.42 -3.93 7.76
N GLY A 18 8.32 -2.80 7.05
CA GLY A 18 9.37 -2.27 6.19
C GLY A 18 9.54 -3.02 4.87
N LYS A 19 8.60 -3.90 4.50
CA LYS A 19 8.64 -4.69 3.26
C LYS A 19 7.59 -4.22 2.26
N SER A 20 7.54 -4.90 1.12
CA SER A 20 6.46 -4.79 0.14
C SER A 20 5.58 -6.05 0.15
N SER A 21 4.46 -5.98 -0.55
CA SER A 21 3.58 -7.11 -0.84
C SER A 21 3.32 -7.15 -2.34
N MET A 22 4.41 -7.11 -3.12
CA MET A 22 4.32 -7.01 -4.57
C MET A 22 3.42 -8.13 -5.12
N SER A 23 2.38 -7.73 -5.85
CA SER A 23 1.46 -8.67 -6.49
C SER A 23 1.74 -8.70 -7.98
N LYS A 24 2.10 -9.89 -8.47
CA LYS A 24 2.31 -10.12 -9.89
C LYS A 24 1.01 -9.96 -10.67
N GLU A 25 -0.11 -10.36 -10.08
CA GLU A 25 -1.45 -10.27 -10.65
C GLU A 25 -1.85 -8.81 -10.90
N VAL A 26 -1.62 -7.93 -9.93
CA VAL A 26 -1.88 -6.48 -10.06
C VAL A 26 -1.00 -5.87 -11.15
N PHE A 27 0.29 -6.23 -11.16
CA PHE A 27 1.24 -5.72 -12.17
C PHE A 27 0.88 -6.17 -13.59
N ASP A 28 0.51 -7.44 -13.76
CA ASP A 28 0.10 -7.99 -15.05
C ASP A 28 -1.22 -7.36 -15.52
N PHE A 29 -2.17 -7.10 -14.60
CA PHE A 29 -3.41 -6.40 -14.90
C PHE A 29 -3.17 -4.98 -15.39
N ILE A 30 -2.32 -4.20 -14.69
CA ILE A 30 -1.96 -2.83 -15.09
C ILE A 30 -1.37 -2.81 -16.50
N LYS A 31 -0.47 -3.75 -16.81
CA LYS A 31 0.13 -3.88 -18.14
C LYS A 31 -0.90 -4.25 -19.21
N LYS A 32 -1.72 -5.27 -18.93
CA LYS A 32 -2.74 -5.75 -19.86
C LYS A 32 -3.74 -4.65 -20.22
N GLU A 33 -4.18 -3.88 -19.24
CA GLU A 33 -5.17 -2.81 -19.40
C GLU A 33 -4.52 -1.45 -19.79
N ASN A 34 -3.19 -1.43 -20.01
CA ASN A 34 -2.42 -0.24 -20.37
C ASN A 34 -2.70 0.97 -19.45
N LEU A 35 -2.73 0.70 -18.13
CA LEU A 35 -2.98 1.71 -17.11
C LEU A 35 -1.68 2.39 -16.70
N ASN A 36 -1.74 3.68 -16.37
CA ASN A 36 -0.67 4.41 -15.72
C ASN A 36 -0.87 4.35 -14.20
N PRO A 37 -0.09 3.56 -13.45
CA PRO A 37 -0.29 3.39 -12.02
C PRO A 37 0.25 4.58 -11.22
N ILE A 38 -0.54 5.08 -10.28
CA ILE A 38 -0.15 6.07 -9.29
C ILE A 38 0.01 5.34 -7.94
N PRO A 39 1.24 5.08 -7.48
CA PRO A 39 1.49 4.39 -6.22
C PRO A 39 1.10 5.26 -5.03
N VAL A 40 0.28 4.72 -4.12
CA VAL A 40 -0.16 5.43 -2.91
C VAL A 40 -0.01 4.55 -1.67
N CYS A 41 0.60 5.09 -0.61
CA CYS A 41 0.56 4.52 0.74
C CYS A 41 -0.15 5.52 1.66
N PRO A 42 -1.44 5.31 2.00
CA PRO A 42 -2.19 6.25 2.83
C PRO A 42 -1.52 6.51 4.19
N GLU A 43 -0.90 5.49 4.77
CA GLU A 43 -0.24 5.55 6.08
C GLU A 43 1.01 6.46 6.06
N GLN A 44 1.87 6.36 5.03
CA GLN A 44 3.01 7.27 4.88
C GLN A 44 2.57 8.69 4.52
N LEU A 45 1.51 8.84 3.70
CA LEU A 45 0.94 10.15 3.40
C LEU A 45 0.30 10.82 4.62
N ALA A 46 -0.19 10.02 5.57
CA ALA A 46 -0.64 10.48 6.88
C ALA A 46 0.52 10.78 7.85
N GLY A 47 1.77 10.56 7.44
CA GLY A 47 2.98 10.86 8.23
C GLY A 47 3.52 9.71 9.06
N LEU A 48 2.99 8.49 8.93
CA LEU A 48 3.51 7.35 9.67
C LEU A 48 4.86 6.89 9.11
N PRO A 49 5.82 6.49 9.98
CA PRO A 49 7.11 6.01 9.54
C PRO A 49 7.02 4.62 8.89
N THR A 50 8.15 4.16 8.35
CA THR A 50 8.31 2.79 7.87
C THR A 50 9.71 2.30 8.29
N PRO A 51 9.82 1.25 9.13
CA PRO A 51 8.73 0.45 9.69
C PRO A 51 7.89 1.21 10.73
N ARG A 52 6.73 0.64 11.09
CA ARG A 52 5.82 1.13 12.14
C ARG A 52 5.14 -0.06 12.82
N LYS A 53 4.49 0.19 13.96
CA LYS A 53 3.71 -0.83 14.67
C LYS A 53 2.46 -1.20 13.84
N GLU A 54 2.08 -2.47 13.87
CA GLU A 54 0.82 -2.94 13.29
C GLU A 54 -0.37 -2.28 14.00
N CYS A 55 -1.42 -1.95 13.25
CA CYS A 55 -2.61 -1.33 13.81
C CYS A 55 -3.86 -1.92 13.16
N GLU A 56 -4.90 -2.09 13.96
CA GLU A 56 -6.20 -2.63 13.57
C GLU A 56 -7.30 -1.66 13.99
N ILE A 57 -8.34 -1.56 13.16
CA ILE A 57 -9.57 -0.84 13.52
C ILE A 57 -10.50 -1.84 14.21
N ASP A 58 -10.90 -1.54 15.43
CA ASP A 58 -11.84 -2.36 16.20
C ASP A 58 -13.03 -1.51 16.61
N GLY A 59 -14.15 -1.65 15.89
CA GLY A 59 -15.48 -1.08 16.14
C GLY A 59 -15.54 0.42 16.45
N ASP A 60 -15.06 0.76 17.64
CA ASP A 60 -15.15 2.05 18.30
C ASP A 60 -13.80 2.80 18.37
N GLY A 61 -12.70 2.21 17.88
CA GLY A 61 -11.37 2.83 17.95
C GLY A 61 -10.23 2.09 17.24
N PHE A 62 -9.00 2.48 17.59
CA PHE A 62 -7.77 1.90 17.05
C PHE A 62 -7.09 1.03 18.12
N LYS A 63 -6.72 -0.20 17.76
CA LYS A 63 -5.88 -1.08 18.56
C LYS A 63 -4.50 -1.18 17.93
N ASN A 64 -3.49 -1.28 18.78
CA ASN A 64 -2.09 -1.48 18.40
C ASN A 64 -1.42 -0.33 17.61
N CYS A 65 -2.16 0.71 17.21
CA CYS A 65 -1.64 2.07 17.14
C CYS A 65 -1.13 2.52 18.55
#